data_AF-A0A7V8W1H2-F1
#
_entry.id   AF-A0A7V8W1H2-F1
#
_cell.length_a   1.000
_cell.length_b   1.000
_cell.length_c   1.000
_cell.angle_alpha   90.00
_cell.angle_beta   90.00
_cell.angle_gamma   90.00
#
_symmetry.space_group_name_H-M   'P 1'
#
loop_
_entity.id
_entity.type
_entity.pdbx_description
1 polymer ?
#
loop_
_entity_poly.entity_id
_entity_poly.type
_entity_poly.pdbx_seq_one_letter_code
_entity_poly.pdbx_strand_id
1 'polypeptide(L)'
;MSVNNSPRREFLKTSVKGSVIAGIGLSSLGSFIESCSPVKKTMITSPFKTGFDQQPLPYAYDALENSIDAKTMEIHFTKHAAAYSKNLKEAAQAENASTKSVEEILMHVSRYSAKMHNNSGGHYNHEMFWQSMRPKQADNKPGASFMAILEKHFTSFANFKTQFSDAGKNRFGSGWAWLYLDKNKNLKIGSTSNQDNPLMDTSEINGLPVLGLDVWEHAYYLKYQNKRADYIDNWWSVVNWDYVWEHYKKMS
;
A
#
# COMPACT_ATOMS: atom_id res chain seq x y z
N MET A 1 -35.69 -42.83 -23.87
CA MET A 1 -36.37 -41.88 -22.97
C MET A 1 -35.46 -40.68 -22.77
N SER A 2 -36.00 -39.48 -23.02
CA SER A 2 -35.63 -38.14 -22.47
C SER A 2 -34.13 -37.84 -22.24
N VAL A 3 -33.40 -37.08 -23.08
CA VAL A 3 -33.48 -35.63 -23.43
C VAL A 3 -32.64 -34.73 -22.52
N ASN A 4 -31.78 -33.94 -23.19
CA ASN A 4 -31.23 -32.61 -22.86
C ASN A 4 -30.08 -32.48 -21.83
N ASN A 5 -29.14 -31.54 -21.99
CA ASN A 5 -29.22 -30.28 -22.72
C ASN A 5 -27.86 -29.73 -23.20
N SER A 6 -27.81 -29.50 -24.50
CA SER A 6 -27.29 -28.32 -25.21
C SER A 6 -25.83 -27.80 -25.14
N PRO A 7 -25.37 -27.15 -26.25
CA PRO A 7 -24.01 -27.27 -26.75
C PRO A 7 -23.41 -25.90 -27.19
N ARG A 8 -22.34 -25.98 -28.01
CA ARG A 8 -21.93 -25.05 -29.08
C ARG A 8 -21.05 -23.86 -28.71
N ARG A 9 -19.75 -24.13 -28.85
CA ARG A 9 -18.86 -23.34 -29.72
C ARG A 9 -19.41 -23.29 -31.16
N GLU A 10 -19.06 -22.20 -31.84
CA GLU A 10 -19.14 -21.93 -33.28
C GLU A 10 -20.51 -21.61 -33.89
N PHE A 11 -20.67 -20.36 -34.36
CA PHE A 11 -20.89 -20.16 -35.79
C PHE A 11 -20.55 -18.73 -36.26
N LEU A 12 -19.99 -18.67 -37.46
CA LEU A 12 -19.50 -17.53 -38.21
C LEU A 12 -20.63 -16.79 -38.99
N LYS A 13 -20.41 -15.48 -39.18
CA LYS A 13 -20.66 -14.66 -40.40
C LYS A 13 -22.10 -14.30 -40.84
N THR A 14 -22.15 -13.04 -41.33
CA THR A 14 -22.90 -12.46 -42.47
C THR A 14 -24.35 -11.97 -42.32
N SER A 15 -24.54 -10.65 -42.55
CA SER A 15 -25.55 -9.98 -43.43
C SER A 15 -25.30 -8.45 -43.37
N VAL A 16 -24.74 -7.77 -44.37
CA VAL A 16 -25.25 -7.30 -45.69
C VAL A 16 -26.31 -6.17 -45.60
N LYS A 17 -25.84 -4.96 -46.00
CA LYS A 17 -26.47 -3.85 -46.76
C LYS A 17 -27.91 -3.39 -46.45
N GLY A 18 -27.99 -2.08 -46.12
CA GLY A 18 -28.70 -1.12 -46.98
C GLY A 18 -30.00 -0.52 -46.42
N SER A 19 -30.03 0.80 -46.25
CA SER A 19 -31.22 1.65 -46.43
C SER A 19 -30.80 3.10 -46.66
N VAL A 20 -30.99 3.57 -47.89
CA VAL A 20 -30.97 4.98 -48.28
C VAL A 20 -32.37 5.53 -48.01
N ILE A 21 -32.48 6.63 -47.25
CA ILE A 21 -33.67 7.48 -47.24
C ILE A 21 -33.21 8.91 -47.50
N ALA A 22 -33.60 9.44 -48.66
CA ALA A 22 -33.56 10.86 -48.96
C ALA A 22 -34.83 11.52 -48.40
N GLY A 23 -34.67 12.60 -47.63
CA GLY A 23 -35.78 13.39 -47.08
C GLY A 23 -35.28 14.76 -46.61
N ILE A 24 -35.86 15.80 -47.18
CA ILE A 24 -35.50 17.22 -47.08
C ILE A 24 -35.86 17.78 -45.69
N GLY A 25 -34.95 18.52 -45.06
CA GLY A 25 -35.25 19.27 -43.84
C GLY A 25 -34.06 20.09 -43.33
N LEU A 26 -34.11 21.41 -43.53
CA LEU A 26 -33.14 22.41 -43.10
C LEU A 26 -32.97 22.49 -41.57
N SER A 27 -31.79 22.96 -41.16
CA SER A 27 -31.46 23.66 -39.90
C SER A 27 -31.24 22.85 -38.61
N SER A 28 -30.01 22.38 -38.42
CA SER A 28 -29.14 22.76 -37.28
C SER A 28 -27.86 21.92 -37.30
N LEU A 29 -26.79 22.48 -37.86
CA LEU A 29 -25.44 21.94 -37.71
C LEU A 29 -24.98 22.20 -36.27
N GLY A 30 -25.39 21.33 -35.35
CA GLY A 30 -24.76 21.20 -34.05
C GLY A 30 -23.44 20.44 -34.21
N SER A 31 -22.33 21.17 -34.26
CA SER A 31 -20.99 20.60 -34.24
C SER A 31 -20.76 19.89 -32.90
N PHE A 32 -21.01 18.59 -32.84
CA PHE A 32 -20.46 17.73 -31.79
C PHE A 32 -18.99 17.45 -32.11
N ILE A 33 -18.12 18.41 -31.79
CA ILE A 33 -16.71 18.12 -31.61
C ILE A 33 -16.59 17.51 -30.22
N GLU A 34 -16.58 16.18 -30.15
CA GLU A 34 -16.09 15.47 -28.97
C GLU A 34 -14.65 15.92 -28.72
N SER A 35 -14.49 16.80 -27.74
CA SER A 35 -13.19 17.12 -27.16
C SER A 35 -12.65 15.87 -26.48
N CYS A 36 -11.97 15.02 -27.24
CA CYS A 36 -11.03 14.05 -26.70
C CYS A 36 -9.83 14.81 -26.12
N SER A 37 -10.03 15.43 -24.96
CA SER A 37 -8.92 15.84 -24.12
C SER A 37 -8.29 14.56 -23.55
N PRO A 38 -6.98 14.33 -23.70
CA PRO A 38 -6.34 13.20 -23.06
C PRO A 38 -6.46 13.41 -21.55
N VAL A 39 -7.17 12.51 -20.88
CA VAL A 39 -7.16 12.43 -19.42
C VAL A 39 -5.70 12.25 -19.01
N LYS A 40 -5.08 13.31 -18.47
CA LYS A 40 -3.79 13.19 -17.80
C LYS A 40 -4.01 12.15 -16.70
N LYS A 41 -3.44 10.95 -16.87
CA LYS A 41 -3.28 10.01 -15.77
C LYS A 41 -2.42 10.75 -14.75
N THR A 42 -3.03 11.28 -13.71
CA THR A 42 -2.32 11.77 -12.53
C THR A 42 -1.61 10.55 -11.96
N MET A 43 -0.34 10.38 -12.33
CA MET A 43 0.53 9.40 -11.70
C MET A 43 0.56 9.79 -10.22
N ILE A 44 0.03 8.91 -9.39
CA ILE A 44 0.15 9.02 -7.95
C ILE A 44 1.64 8.84 -7.66
N THR A 45 2.36 9.94 -7.44
CA THR A 45 3.77 9.88 -7.04
C THR A 45 3.81 9.84 -5.52
N SER A 46 4.43 8.79 -4.96
CA SER A 46 4.68 8.77 -3.52
C SER A 46 5.77 9.80 -3.19
N PRO A 47 5.55 10.69 -2.21
CA PRO A 47 6.54 11.67 -1.80
C PRO A 47 7.60 11.06 -0.86
N PHE A 48 7.35 9.85 -0.35
CA PHE A 48 8.39 9.05 0.27
C PHE A 48 9.27 8.51 -0.85
N LYS A 49 10.55 8.89 -0.82
CA LYS A 49 11.55 8.43 -1.78
C LYS A 49 12.43 7.41 -1.10
N THR A 50 12.17 6.15 -1.38
CA THR A 50 12.96 5.04 -0.89
C THR A 50 14.14 4.84 -1.83
N GLY A 51 15.36 5.04 -1.31
CA GLY A 51 16.55 4.58 -2.01
C GLY A 51 16.61 3.05 -2.07
N PHE A 52 17.64 2.50 -2.70
CA PHE A 52 17.85 1.05 -2.70
C PHE A 52 18.59 0.56 -1.45
N ASP A 53 19.26 1.47 -0.75
CA ASP A 53 20.01 1.20 0.46
C ASP A 53 19.14 1.40 1.70
N GLN A 54 19.27 0.47 2.63
CA GLN A 54 18.67 0.58 3.95
C GLN A 54 19.24 1.78 4.70
N GLN A 55 18.36 2.65 5.19
CA GLN A 55 18.76 3.81 5.96
C GLN A 55 19.01 3.44 7.43
N PRO A 56 19.93 4.13 8.13
CA PRO A 56 20.12 3.93 9.56
C PRO A 56 18.82 4.16 10.34
N LEU A 57 18.61 3.39 11.41
CA LEU A 57 17.49 3.65 12.32
C LEU A 57 17.59 5.05 12.92
N PRO A 58 16.46 5.76 13.11
CA PRO A 58 16.46 7.07 13.77
C PRO A 58 16.56 6.96 15.31
N TYR A 59 16.71 5.75 15.85
CA TYR A 59 16.80 5.45 17.28
C TYR A 59 17.59 4.15 17.52
N ALA A 60 18.03 3.92 18.76
CA ALA A 60 18.72 2.69 19.17
C ALA A 60 17.78 1.47 19.18
N TYR A 61 18.32 0.25 19.09
CA TYR A 61 17.51 -0.97 19.05
C TYR A 61 16.62 -1.16 20.28
N ASP A 62 17.06 -0.74 21.46
CA ASP A 62 16.34 -0.82 22.73
C ASP A 62 15.39 0.37 22.99
N ALA A 63 15.35 1.35 22.08
CA ALA A 63 14.60 2.58 22.30
C ALA A 63 13.07 2.37 22.27
N LEU A 64 12.60 1.20 21.82
CA LEU A 64 11.19 0.82 21.71
C LEU A 64 10.78 -0.30 22.69
N GLU A 65 11.61 -0.64 23.70
CA GLU A 65 11.47 -1.82 24.57
C GLU A 65 10.10 -2.01 25.22
N ASN A 66 9.35 -0.94 25.44
CA ASN A 66 7.97 -1.01 25.95
C ASN A 66 7.00 -1.72 24.99
N SER A 67 7.34 -1.82 23.71
CA SER A 67 6.48 -2.40 22.66
C SER A 67 7.21 -3.44 21.82
N ILE A 68 8.49 -3.25 21.50
CA ILE A 68 9.29 -4.17 20.68
C ILE A 68 10.63 -4.37 21.38
N ASP A 69 11.02 -5.62 21.64
CA ASP A 69 12.29 -5.92 22.30
C ASP A 69 13.51 -5.62 21.39
N ALA A 70 14.64 -5.26 21.99
CA ALA A 70 15.84 -4.86 21.29
C ALA A 70 16.37 -5.96 20.36
N LYS A 71 16.23 -7.22 20.77
CA LYS A 71 16.67 -8.36 19.97
C LYS A 71 15.83 -8.52 18.70
N THR A 72 14.51 -8.34 18.81
CA THR A 72 13.62 -8.24 17.64
C THR A 72 14.05 -7.07 16.75
N MET A 73 14.24 -5.87 17.30
CA MET A 73 14.66 -4.70 16.51
C MET A 73 15.99 -4.94 15.76
N GLU A 74 16.98 -5.52 16.42
CA GLU A 74 18.28 -5.84 15.82
C GLU A 74 18.14 -6.86 14.69
N ILE A 75 17.43 -7.97 14.91
CA ILE A 75 17.28 -9.04 13.90
C ILE A 75 16.41 -8.55 12.73
N HIS A 76 15.31 -7.87 13.03
CA HIS A 76 14.37 -7.33 12.03
C HIS A 76 15.07 -6.32 11.11
N PHE A 77 15.89 -5.43 11.68
CA PHE A 77 16.66 -4.46 10.90
C PHE A 77 17.88 -5.08 10.18
N THR A 78 18.76 -5.76 10.90
CA THR A 78 20.07 -6.21 10.36
C THR A 78 20.01 -7.48 9.53
N LYS A 79 18.91 -8.26 9.62
CA LYS A 79 18.72 -9.51 8.88
C LYS A 79 17.57 -9.40 7.88
N HIS A 80 16.35 -9.20 8.37
CA HIS A 80 15.16 -9.23 7.50
C HIS A 80 15.16 -8.05 6.51
N ALA A 81 15.19 -6.81 7.00
CA ALA A 81 15.22 -5.62 6.15
C ALA A 81 16.49 -5.56 5.26
N ALA A 82 17.65 -5.89 5.83
CA ALA A 82 18.92 -5.89 5.09
C ALA A 82 18.93 -6.88 3.92
N ALA A 83 18.30 -8.05 4.08
CA ALA A 83 18.14 -9.01 3.00
C ALA A 83 17.25 -8.46 1.88
N TYR A 84 16.16 -7.76 2.20
CA TYR A 84 15.30 -7.12 1.20
C TYR A 84 16.06 -6.05 0.40
N SER A 85 16.79 -5.14 1.06
CA SER A 85 17.60 -4.12 0.38
C SER A 85 18.65 -4.74 -0.55
N LYS A 86 19.39 -5.75 -0.06
CA LYS A 86 20.40 -6.46 -0.86
C LYS A 86 19.78 -7.14 -2.08
N ASN A 87 18.72 -7.91 -1.90
CA ASN A 87 18.07 -8.66 -2.97
C ASN A 87 17.35 -7.76 -3.97
N LEU A 88 16.80 -6.62 -3.52
CA LEU A 88 16.22 -5.59 -4.38
C LEU A 88 17.28 -5.03 -5.34
N LYS A 89 18.47 -4.68 -4.83
CA LYS A 89 19.58 -4.21 -5.67
C LYS A 89 19.98 -5.25 -6.72
N GLU A 90 20.12 -6.50 -6.31
CA GLU A 90 20.43 -7.60 -7.23
C GLU A 90 19.36 -7.77 -8.32
N ALA A 91 18.08 -7.71 -7.95
CA ALA A 91 16.97 -7.80 -8.91
C ALA A 91 16.96 -6.59 -9.87
N ALA A 92 17.17 -5.37 -9.34
CA ALA A 92 17.19 -4.15 -10.15
C ALA A 92 18.37 -4.08 -11.12
N GLN A 93 19.50 -4.70 -10.80
CA GLN A 93 20.59 -4.86 -11.74
C GLN A 93 20.22 -5.90 -12.83
N ALA A 94 19.75 -7.08 -12.42
CA ALA A 94 19.42 -8.17 -13.35
C ALA A 94 18.28 -7.80 -14.32
N GLU A 95 17.33 -6.97 -13.88
CA GLU A 95 16.13 -6.60 -14.64
C GLU A 95 16.24 -5.19 -15.25
N ASN A 96 17.43 -4.60 -15.30
CA ASN A 96 17.71 -3.27 -15.87
C ASN A 96 16.79 -2.16 -15.32
N ALA A 97 16.49 -2.21 -14.02
CA ALA A 97 15.61 -1.27 -13.32
C ALA A 97 16.35 -0.32 -12.37
N SER A 98 17.69 -0.35 -12.34
CA SER A 98 18.52 0.42 -11.39
C SER A 98 18.39 1.95 -11.53
N THR A 99 17.89 2.44 -12.67
CA THR A 99 17.65 3.88 -12.89
C THR A 99 16.25 4.34 -12.47
N LYS A 100 15.38 3.41 -12.07
CA LYS A 100 14.02 3.70 -11.60
C LYS A 100 14.01 3.89 -10.09
N SER A 101 13.06 4.66 -9.60
CA SER A 101 12.77 4.68 -8.16
C SER A 101 12.11 3.37 -7.71
N VAL A 102 12.23 3.04 -6.42
CA VAL A 102 11.56 1.87 -5.83
C VAL A 102 10.05 2.00 -5.98
N GLU A 103 9.51 3.20 -5.82
CA GLU A 103 8.09 3.52 -5.99
C GLU A 103 7.60 3.26 -7.42
N GLU A 104 8.38 3.66 -8.44
CA GLU A 104 8.07 3.37 -9.84
C GLU A 104 8.12 1.88 -10.16
N ILE A 105 9.04 1.13 -9.51
CA ILE A 105 9.10 -0.33 -9.61
C ILE A 105 7.82 -0.92 -9.01
N LEU A 106 7.44 -0.51 -7.81
CA LEU A 106 6.24 -0.99 -7.11
C LEU A 106 4.96 -0.75 -7.91
N MET A 107 4.78 0.46 -8.45
CA MET A 107 3.61 0.80 -9.28
C MET A 107 3.50 -0.01 -10.58
N HIS A 108 4.55 -0.74 -10.95
CA HIS A 108 4.61 -1.59 -12.14
C HIS A 108 5.13 -2.99 -11.81
N VAL A 109 4.96 -3.44 -10.57
CA VAL A 109 5.60 -4.64 -10.04
C VAL A 109 5.18 -5.90 -10.79
N SER A 110 3.97 -5.91 -11.36
CA SER A 110 3.46 -6.99 -12.22
C SER A 110 4.35 -7.32 -13.43
N ARG A 111 5.22 -6.40 -13.85
CA ARG A 111 6.14 -6.57 -14.99
C ARG A 111 7.47 -7.21 -14.63
N TYR A 112 7.72 -7.40 -13.34
CA TYR A 112 9.01 -7.84 -12.83
C TYR A 112 8.93 -9.23 -12.21
N SER A 113 10.08 -9.81 -11.89
CA SER A 113 10.17 -11.12 -11.25
C SER A 113 9.57 -11.12 -9.84
N ALA A 114 9.28 -12.32 -9.32
CA ALA A 114 8.92 -12.48 -7.91
C ALA A 114 10.03 -12.01 -6.95
N LYS A 115 11.30 -12.07 -7.37
CA LYS A 115 12.42 -11.54 -6.58
C LYS A 115 12.31 -10.02 -6.49
N MET A 116 12.08 -9.33 -7.61
CA MET A 116 11.83 -7.88 -7.58
C MET A 116 10.60 -7.56 -6.73
N HIS A 117 9.49 -8.26 -6.95
CA HIS A 117 8.23 -8.02 -6.23
C HIS A 117 8.41 -8.10 -4.72
N ASN A 118 8.85 -9.26 -4.22
CA ASN A 118 8.93 -9.49 -2.78
C ASN A 118 9.95 -8.57 -2.10
N ASN A 119 11.08 -8.27 -2.76
CA ASN A 119 12.16 -7.49 -2.13
C ASN A 119 11.98 -5.97 -2.30
N SER A 120 11.34 -5.49 -3.37
CA SER A 120 10.94 -4.07 -3.48
C SER A 120 9.87 -3.74 -2.45
N GLY A 121 8.86 -4.61 -2.30
CA GLY A 121 7.86 -4.51 -1.25
C GLY A 121 8.48 -4.53 0.13
N GLY A 122 9.32 -5.55 0.41
CA GLY A 122 9.96 -5.70 1.71
C GLY A 122 10.81 -4.49 2.07
N HIS A 123 11.62 -3.99 1.14
CA HIS A 123 12.45 -2.81 1.38
C HIS A 123 11.61 -1.56 1.67
N TYR A 124 10.63 -1.24 0.80
CA TYR A 124 9.76 -0.08 0.97
C TYR A 124 8.99 -0.11 2.29
N ASN A 125 8.42 -1.26 2.64
CA ASN A 125 7.59 -1.41 3.83
C ASN A 125 8.40 -1.13 5.11
N HIS A 126 9.61 -1.70 5.20
CA HIS A 126 10.45 -1.56 6.39
C HIS A 126 11.05 -0.16 6.51
N GLU A 127 11.49 0.47 5.42
CA GLU A 127 11.98 1.85 5.44
C GLU A 127 10.91 2.82 5.98
N MET A 128 9.64 2.62 5.60
CA MET A 128 8.53 3.41 6.16
C MET A 128 8.26 3.04 7.63
N PHE A 129 8.29 1.75 7.98
CA PHE A 129 8.01 1.25 9.33
C PHE A 129 8.93 1.88 10.38
N TRP A 130 10.24 1.91 10.13
CA TRP A 130 11.23 2.50 11.04
C TRP A 130 10.97 3.97 11.32
N GLN A 131 10.62 4.76 10.29
CA GLN A 131 10.37 6.19 10.45
C GLN A 131 9.04 6.46 11.20
N SER A 132 8.07 5.55 11.05
CA SER A 132 6.76 5.62 11.68
C SER A 132 6.74 5.23 13.16
N MET A 133 7.90 4.91 13.75
CA MET A 133 8.04 4.61 15.17
C MET A 133 9.02 5.58 15.85
N ARG A 134 8.90 5.71 17.17
CA ARG A 134 9.78 6.49 18.04
C ARG A 134 9.69 6.01 19.49
N PRO A 135 10.66 6.35 20.36
CA PRO A 135 10.57 6.06 21.79
C PRO A 135 9.27 6.59 22.39
N LYS A 136 8.69 5.82 23.32
CA LYS A 136 7.39 6.12 23.93
C LYS A 136 7.36 7.54 24.51
N GLN A 137 6.29 8.25 24.21
CA GLN A 137 5.97 9.54 24.81
C GLN A 137 4.74 9.44 25.72
N ALA A 138 4.64 10.36 26.68
CA ALA A 138 3.41 10.54 27.44
C ALA A 138 2.30 11.03 26.49
N ASP A 139 1.13 10.38 26.57
CA ASP A 139 -0.04 10.64 25.71
C ASP A 139 0.23 10.60 24.19
N ASN A 140 0.72 9.45 23.68
CA ASN A 140 1.08 9.31 22.26
C ASN A 140 -0.15 9.36 21.31
N LYS A 141 -0.46 10.57 20.83
CA LYS A 141 -1.61 10.88 19.95
C LYS A 141 -1.19 11.80 18.80
N PRO A 142 -1.95 11.83 17.69
CA PRO A 142 -1.72 12.79 16.62
C PRO A 142 -2.04 14.22 17.08
N GLY A 143 -1.33 15.19 16.49
CA GLY A 143 -1.66 16.61 16.68
C GLY A 143 -3.07 16.96 16.19
N ALA A 144 -3.63 18.06 16.71
CA ALA A 144 -5.04 18.43 16.51
C ALA A 144 -5.50 18.43 15.04
N SER A 145 -4.67 18.90 14.11
CA SER A 145 -5.00 18.93 12.68
C SER A 145 -5.18 17.51 12.11
N PHE A 146 -4.25 16.61 12.40
CA PHE A 146 -4.34 15.24 11.89
C PHE A 146 -5.39 14.43 12.64
N MET A 147 -5.58 14.70 13.93
CA MET A 147 -6.70 14.17 14.72
C MET A 147 -8.04 14.45 14.04
N ALA A 148 -8.33 15.72 13.72
CA ALA A 148 -9.59 16.11 13.07
C ALA A 148 -9.79 15.43 11.70
N ILE A 149 -8.71 15.22 10.94
CA ILE A 149 -8.76 14.50 9.66
C ILE A 149 -9.13 13.03 9.88
N LEU A 150 -8.51 12.36 10.85
CA LEU A 150 -8.83 10.98 11.20
C LEU A 150 -10.29 10.86 11.69
N GLU A 151 -10.74 11.75 12.56
CA GLU A 151 -12.11 11.75 13.09
C GLU A 151 -13.15 12.01 12.00
N LYS A 152 -12.83 12.84 10.99
CA LYS A 152 -13.69 13.03 9.82
C LYS A 152 -13.88 11.74 9.01
N HIS A 153 -12.82 10.93 8.85
CA HIS A 153 -12.88 9.71 8.03
C HIS A 153 -13.36 8.49 8.79
N PHE A 154 -13.12 8.45 10.10
CA PHE A 154 -13.33 7.26 10.93
C PHE A 154 -14.27 7.52 12.11
N THR A 155 -14.98 8.64 12.13
CA THR A 155 -15.91 9.08 13.20
C THR A 155 -15.21 9.50 14.50
N SER A 156 -14.22 8.74 14.96
CA SER A 156 -13.40 9.08 16.13
C SER A 156 -12.01 8.46 16.03
N PHE A 157 -11.04 9.00 16.76
CA PHE A 157 -9.70 8.41 16.82
C PHE A 157 -9.69 7.01 17.43
N ALA A 158 -10.57 6.77 18.41
CA ALA A 158 -10.76 5.44 18.99
C ALA A 158 -11.23 4.44 17.93
N ASN A 159 -12.21 4.82 17.10
CA ASN A 159 -12.72 3.96 16.04
C ASN A 159 -11.68 3.74 14.92
N PHE A 160 -10.86 4.75 14.60
CA PHE A 160 -9.69 4.59 13.73
C PHE A 160 -8.72 3.53 14.28
N LYS A 161 -8.33 3.62 15.57
CA LYS A 161 -7.41 2.66 16.19
C LYS A 161 -7.99 1.25 16.18
N THR A 162 -9.28 1.09 16.48
CA THR A 162 -9.97 -0.20 16.43
C THR A 162 -9.92 -0.79 15.02
N GLN A 163 -10.38 -0.06 14.00
CA GLN A 163 -10.38 -0.54 12.62
C GLN A 163 -8.98 -0.89 12.11
N PHE A 164 -7.97 -0.08 12.41
CA PHE A 164 -6.58 -0.36 12.02
C PHE A 164 -6.04 -1.61 12.73
N SER A 165 -6.31 -1.73 14.04
CA SER A 165 -5.89 -2.89 14.81
C SER A 165 -6.55 -4.17 14.30
N ASP A 166 -7.85 -4.12 13.97
CA ASP A 166 -8.59 -5.25 13.42
C ASP A 166 -8.07 -5.66 12.04
N ALA A 167 -7.66 -4.71 11.20
CA ALA A 167 -7.02 -5.02 9.92
C ALA A 167 -5.71 -5.84 10.09
N GLY A 168 -4.93 -5.56 11.14
CA GLY A 168 -3.73 -6.32 11.49
C GLY A 168 -4.01 -7.66 12.18
N LYS A 169 -4.98 -7.71 13.09
CA LYS A 169 -5.41 -8.93 13.79
C LYS A 169 -5.99 -9.95 12.81
N ASN A 170 -6.78 -9.49 11.84
CA ASN A 170 -7.48 -10.35 10.89
C ASN A 170 -6.68 -10.71 9.63
N ARG A 171 -5.46 -10.18 9.45
CA ARG A 171 -4.58 -10.59 8.36
C ARG A 171 -4.05 -12.00 8.61
N PHE A 172 -4.66 -13.01 7.99
CA PHE A 172 -4.19 -14.39 8.13
C PHE A 172 -2.80 -14.57 7.48
N GLY A 173 -1.90 -15.26 8.20
CA GLY A 173 -0.51 -15.43 7.79
C GLY A 173 0.33 -14.17 7.95
N SER A 174 1.34 -14.04 7.09
CA SER A 174 2.24 -12.90 7.01
C SER A 174 1.61 -11.72 6.26
N GLY A 175 1.91 -10.50 6.70
CA GLY A 175 1.41 -9.31 6.02
C GLY A 175 1.59 -8.03 6.81
N TRP A 176 0.86 -7.01 6.36
CA TRP A 176 0.92 -5.65 6.90
C TRP A 176 -0.48 -5.05 7.04
N ALA A 177 -0.69 -4.24 8.07
CA ALA A 177 -1.86 -3.36 8.17
C ALA A 177 -1.49 -1.95 7.73
N TRP A 178 -2.40 -1.26 7.03
CA TRP A 178 -2.13 0.04 6.40
C TRP A 178 -3.24 1.05 6.66
N LEU A 179 -2.82 2.28 6.92
CA LEU A 179 -3.58 3.49 6.63
C LEU A 179 -3.04 4.02 5.31
N TYR A 180 -3.90 4.31 4.34
CA TYR A 180 -3.48 4.79 3.03
C TYR A 180 -4.46 5.81 2.46
N LEU A 181 -3.98 6.66 1.56
CA LEU A 181 -4.80 7.56 0.76
C LEU A 181 -5.20 6.87 -0.54
N ASP A 182 -6.49 6.67 -0.76
CA ASP A 182 -6.99 6.15 -2.02
C ASP A 182 -6.81 7.16 -3.18
N LYS A 183 -7.13 6.74 -4.41
CA LYS A 183 -7.06 7.60 -5.60
C LYS A 183 -7.89 8.89 -5.52
N ASN A 184 -8.90 8.92 -4.65
CA ASN A 184 -9.78 10.06 -4.41
C ASN A 184 -9.32 10.89 -3.20
N LYS A 185 -8.12 10.63 -2.67
CA LYS A 185 -7.53 11.29 -1.49
C LYS A 185 -8.34 11.09 -0.20
N ASN A 186 -9.10 10.00 -0.10
CA ASN A 186 -9.72 9.61 1.17
C ASN A 186 -8.80 8.68 1.94
N LEU A 187 -8.73 8.87 3.27
CA LEU A 187 -8.07 7.90 4.13
C LEU A 187 -8.89 6.61 4.19
N LYS A 188 -8.20 5.48 4.00
CA LYS A 188 -8.72 4.12 4.06
C LYS A 188 -7.81 3.25 4.92
N ILE A 189 -8.40 2.21 5.49
CA ILE A 189 -7.69 1.17 6.24
C ILE A 189 -7.80 -0.14 5.47
N GLY A 190 -6.73 -0.92 5.46
CA GLY A 190 -6.71 -2.26 4.87
C GLY A 190 -5.49 -3.04 5.32
N SER A 191 -5.33 -4.25 4.78
CA SER A 191 -4.13 -5.04 4.99
C SER A 191 -3.70 -5.69 3.69
N THR A 192 -2.42 -6.05 3.58
CA THR A 192 -1.86 -6.78 2.44
C THR A 192 -1.18 -8.05 2.93
N SER A 193 -1.07 -9.05 2.07
CA SER A 193 -0.34 -10.28 2.34
C SER A 193 1.16 -10.09 2.09
N ASN A 194 1.97 -10.90 2.77
CA ASN A 194 3.42 -10.93 2.57
C ASN A 194 4.08 -9.54 2.60
N GLN A 195 4.81 -9.16 1.55
CA GLN A 195 5.44 -7.85 1.43
C GLN A 195 4.71 -6.94 0.43
N ASP A 196 3.52 -7.35 -0.01
CA ASP A 196 2.70 -6.53 -0.88
C ASP A 196 2.32 -5.24 -0.14
N ASN A 197 2.11 -4.16 -0.87
CA ASN A 197 1.73 -2.87 -0.28
C ASN A 197 0.80 -2.06 -1.19
N PRO A 198 0.12 -1.03 -0.66
CA PRO A 198 -0.85 -0.25 -1.43
C PRO A 198 -0.34 0.42 -2.72
N LEU A 199 0.98 0.59 -2.91
CA LEU A 199 1.52 1.18 -4.14
C LEU A 199 1.48 0.21 -5.33
N MET A 200 1.41 -1.09 -5.07
CA MET A 200 1.57 -2.11 -6.11
C MET A 200 0.37 -2.18 -7.04
N ASP A 201 0.62 -2.37 -8.34
CA ASP A 201 -0.43 -2.60 -9.35
C ASP A 201 -1.10 -3.98 -9.21
N THR A 202 -0.51 -4.87 -8.41
CA THR A 202 -1.04 -6.20 -8.07
C THR A 202 -1.77 -6.26 -6.72
N SER A 203 -1.76 -5.18 -5.94
CA SER A 203 -2.27 -5.20 -4.56
C SER A 203 -3.81 -5.18 -4.48
N GLU A 204 -4.36 -5.88 -3.48
CA GLU A 204 -5.80 -5.93 -3.15
C GLU A 204 -6.37 -4.56 -2.75
N ILE A 205 -5.50 -3.71 -2.19
CA ILE A 205 -5.78 -2.30 -1.87
C ILE A 205 -4.82 -1.41 -2.65
N ASN A 206 -5.30 -0.27 -3.16
CA ASN A 206 -4.47 0.62 -3.96
C ASN A 206 -4.53 2.07 -3.47
N GLY A 207 -3.36 2.67 -3.27
CA GLY A 207 -3.22 4.04 -2.83
C GLY A 207 -1.84 4.34 -2.27
N LEU A 208 -1.70 5.51 -1.65
CA LEU A 208 -0.45 5.95 -1.03
C LEU A 208 -0.39 5.54 0.45
N PRO A 209 0.56 4.70 0.87
CA PRO A 209 0.74 4.35 2.28
C PRO A 209 1.03 5.58 3.16
N VAL A 210 0.34 5.70 4.28
CA VAL A 210 0.48 6.78 5.27
C VAL A 210 1.08 6.24 6.58
N LEU A 211 0.61 5.09 7.04
CA LEU A 211 1.11 4.37 8.21
C LEU A 211 0.99 2.87 7.94
N GLY A 212 1.99 2.10 8.38
CA GLY A 212 2.07 0.66 8.15
C GLY A 212 2.53 -0.05 9.42
N LEU A 213 1.95 -1.21 9.68
CA LEU A 213 2.31 -2.08 10.80
C LEU A 213 2.65 -3.48 10.29
N ASP A 214 3.89 -3.92 10.56
CA ASP A 214 4.33 -5.28 10.26
C ASP A 214 3.63 -6.26 11.20
N VAL A 215 2.90 -7.23 10.64
CA VAL A 215 2.27 -8.34 11.37
C VAL A 215 2.80 -9.70 10.95
N TRP A 216 3.97 -9.74 10.31
CA TRP A 216 4.78 -10.96 10.22
C TRP A 216 5.20 -11.39 11.62
N GLU A 217 5.26 -12.71 11.86
CA GLU A 217 5.63 -13.24 13.17
C GLU A 217 7.03 -12.77 13.62
N HIS A 218 7.98 -12.59 12.70
CA HIS A 218 9.32 -12.07 13.06
C HIS A 218 9.28 -10.71 13.76
N ALA A 219 8.22 -9.91 13.58
CA ALA A 219 8.10 -8.57 14.17
C ALA A 219 7.68 -8.61 15.66
N TYR A 220 7.18 -9.75 16.16
CA TYR A 220 6.62 -9.82 17.51
C TYR A 220 6.85 -11.13 18.26
N TYR A 221 7.24 -12.23 17.61
CA TYR A 221 7.18 -13.56 18.22
C TYR A 221 8.10 -13.73 19.43
N LEU A 222 9.27 -13.07 19.44
CA LEU A 222 10.21 -13.17 20.56
C LEU A 222 9.62 -12.62 21.86
N LYS A 223 8.85 -11.52 21.79
CA LYS A 223 8.21 -10.89 22.96
C LYS A 223 6.78 -11.37 23.23
N TYR A 224 5.99 -11.64 22.19
CA TYR A 224 4.56 -11.90 22.30
C TYR A 224 4.12 -13.31 21.88
N GLN A 225 5.01 -14.09 21.26
CA GLN A 225 4.69 -15.41 20.70
C GLN A 225 3.43 -15.35 19.82
N ASN A 226 2.40 -16.13 20.11
CA ASN A 226 1.14 -16.15 19.35
C ASN A 226 0.22 -14.94 19.63
N LYS A 227 0.56 -14.06 20.57
CA LYS A 227 -0.30 -12.95 21.02
C LYS A 227 -0.13 -11.71 20.15
N ARG A 228 -0.44 -11.84 18.85
CA ARG A 228 -0.40 -10.70 17.91
C ARG A 228 -1.25 -9.51 18.38
N ALA A 229 -2.38 -9.78 19.03
CA ALA A 229 -3.25 -8.73 19.55
C ALA A 229 -2.51 -7.85 20.59
N ASP A 230 -1.80 -8.46 21.53
CA ASP A 230 -1.03 -7.76 22.56
C ASP A 230 0.10 -6.92 21.93
N TYR A 231 0.76 -7.43 20.88
CA TYR A 231 1.75 -6.67 20.11
C TYR A 231 1.14 -5.40 19.48
N ILE A 232 0.01 -5.55 18.76
CA ILE A 232 -0.66 -4.42 18.10
C ILE A 232 -1.13 -3.39 19.13
N ASP A 233 -1.70 -3.85 20.25
CA ASP A 233 -2.21 -2.97 21.29
C ASP A 233 -1.07 -2.16 21.95
N ASN A 234 0.12 -2.77 22.13
CA ASN A 234 1.31 -2.09 22.64
C ASN A 234 2.00 -1.21 21.59
N TRP A 235 1.99 -1.56 20.31
CA TRP A 235 2.64 -0.82 19.23
C TRP A 235 2.15 0.63 19.12
N TRP A 236 0.87 0.89 19.41
CA TRP A 236 0.32 2.25 19.42
C TRP A 236 1.08 3.24 20.32
N SER A 237 1.76 2.76 21.35
CA SER A 237 2.52 3.63 22.26
C SER A 237 3.86 4.12 21.69
N VAL A 238 4.32 3.54 20.57
CA VAL A 238 5.57 3.93 19.89
C VAL A 238 5.34 4.55 18.50
N VAL A 239 4.09 4.72 18.05
CA VAL A 239 3.79 5.36 16.76
C VAL A 239 4.31 6.80 16.74
N ASN A 240 5.09 7.16 15.73
CA ASN A 240 5.60 8.50 15.51
C ASN A 240 4.60 9.34 14.71
N TRP A 241 3.64 9.95 15.40
CA TRP A 241 2.60 10.77 14.77
C TRP A 241 3.14 11.99 14.02
N ASP A 242 4.30 12.52 14.40
CA ASP A 242 4.92 13.65 13.70
C ASP A 242 5.37 13.21 12.31
N TYR A 243 6.05 12.06 12.20
CA TYR A 243 6.40 11.49 10.89
C TYR A 243 5.16 11.19 10.06
N VAL A 244 4.14 10.55 10.65
CA VAL A 244 2.91 10.19 9.93
C VAL A 244 2.21 11.44 9.38
N TRP A 245 2.16 12.51 10.17
CA TRP A 245 1.59 13.78 9.74
C TRP A 245 2.40 14.46 8.62
N GLU A 246 3.72 14.56 8.76
CA GLU A 246 4.58 15.14 7.74
C GLU A 246 4.54 14.34 6.43
N HIS A 247 4.46 13.01 6.52
CA HIS A 247 4.31 12.14 5.37
C HIS A 247 2.94 12.36 4.70
N TYR A 248 1.85 12.37 5.48
CA TYR A 248 0.50 12.67 4.99
C TYR A 248 0.42 13.99 4.21
N LYS A 249 0.97 15.08 4.77
CA LYS A 249 0.93 16.42 4.15
C LYS A 249 1.57 16.48 2.76
N LYS A 250 2.57 15.64 2.50
CA LYS A 250 3.23 15.60 1.17
C LYS A 250 2.36 14.91 0.12
N MET A 251 1.32 14.19 0.54
CA MET A 251 0.43 13.40 -0.32
C MET A 251 -0.94 14.03 -0.50
N SER A 252 -1.41 14.81 0.48
CA SER A 252 -2.74 15.42 0.55
C SER A 252 -2.84 16.69 -0.28
#